data_AF-A0A9W8MS68-F1
#
_entry.id   AF-A0A9W8MS68-F1
#
_cell.length_a   1.000
_cell.length_b   1.000
_cell.length_c   1.000
_cell.angle_alpha   90.00
_cell.angle_beta   90.00
_cell.angle_gamma   90.00
#
_symmetry.space_group_name_H-M   'P 1'
#
loop_
_entity.id
_entity.type
_entity.pdbx_description
1 polymer ?
#
loop_
_entity_poly.entity_id
_entity_poly.type
_entity_poly.pdbx_seq_one_letter_code
_entity_poly.pdbx_strand_id
1 'polypeptide(L)'
;MSVDDETSGWQLTESDPGVFSELLKSLGVSLIVDDLYSLDSDSLSALQPLRAFIFLFKWIPTSSDGTTQRGGTDDPDFAGFFAHQVVNNACATLAVLNALGNIPSLATGPQLAELLQFARSLDPQTRGLVITSSDWLRETEDAYHFVVYLPVMGALYELDGLKPHALRHGAFDESGEGWLKTAREAIEARINTYPVGALEFSLLALRDDPLPSLQSQLEHYQATGDSSSASEVFSKISNENAKRERWAFENSLRRHNHVGLVQALLLALAKGGKLLAAEEDARKAMKEPIMSVIALIAAGAMGAAVGRKLVEAGNTVLTNPEGRSDATRSRAAEAGMINASWADIVQKADILLSIVPPRDAVALAKRVLNEVTSRPTAEKRPLIFADCNAINVDTVKTIAGLFADAAVVFLDGCIIGGPPSGNYVPTFYASADPKDEPSLKQFEGIIGKSGIKARVLNGDGADIGDASALKMSYAGLSKGITGLFTTIILGTMPSREFETF
;
A
#
# COMPACT_ATOMS: atom_id res chain seq x y z
N MET A 1 -7.23 10.06 22.46
CA MET A 1 -6.14 11.01 22.23
C MET A 1 -6.01 11.83 23.51
N SER A 2 -4.99 11.55 24.32
CA SER A 2 -4.68 12.32 25.52
C SER A 2 -3.87 13.56 25.12
N VAL A 3 -4.13 14.67 25.83
CA VAL A 3 -3.58 16.01 25.58
C VAL A 3 -2.05 16.08 25.74
N ASP A 4 -1.42 15.06 26.34
CA ASP A 4 0.02 15.03 26.57
C ASP A 4 0.86 14.71 25.32
N ASP A 5 0.28 14.06 24.29
CA ASP A 5 1.01 13.62 23.09
C ASP A 5 1.38 14.78 22.14
N GLU A 6 0.68 15.92 22.21
CA GLU A 6 0.96 17.12 21.39
C GLU A 6 2.15 17.96 21.91
N THR A 7 2.70 17.64 23.09
CA THR A 7 3.71 18.49 23.77
C THR A 7 5.14 17.95 23.75
N SER A 8 5.39 16.80 23.15
CA SER A 8 6.70 16.13 23.22
C SER A 8 7.81 16.79 22.39
N GLY A 9 7.47 17.67 21.46
CA GLY A 9 8.42 18.38 20.59
C GLY A 9 9.08 17.50 19.51
N TRP A 10 8.79 16.21 19.47
CA TRP A 10 9.24 15.28 18.43
C TRP A 10 8.27 15.30 17.26
N GLN A 11 8.77 15.77 16.13
CA GLN A 11 8.08 15.59 14.86
C GLN A 11 8.71 14.38 14.18
N LEU A 12 8.05 13.82 13.19
CA LEU A 12 8.46 12.54 12.64
C LEU A 12 9.69 12.69 11.68
N THR A 13 10.07 11.76 10.80
CA THR A 13 11.23 11.96 9.87
C THR A 13 10.99 11.37 8.47
N GLU A 14 11.11 12.17 7.39
CA GLU A 14 11.10 11.68 6.00
C GLU A 14 12.23 10.68 5.79
N SER A 15 11.94 9.54 5.15
CA SER A 15 12.94 8.53 4.84
C SER A 15 13.78 8.92 3.62
N ASP A 16 14.62 9.93 3.78
CA ASP A 16 15.50 10.47 2.74
C ASP A 16 16.98 10.34 3.15
N PRO A 17 17.86 9.80 2.29
CA PRO A 17 19.28 9.60 2.60
C PRO A 17 20.03 10.92 2.88
N GLY A 18 19.62 12.02 2.26
CA GLY A 18 20.19 13.35 2.49
C GLY A 18 19.84 13.90 3.87
N VAL A 19 18.60 13.71 4.33
CA VAL A 19 18.16 14.07 5.68
C VAL A 19 18.96 13.31 6.74
N PHE A 20 19.07 11.99 6.60
CA PHE A 20 19.85 11.16 7.53
C PHE A 20 21.35 11.49 7.50
N SER A 21 21.91 11.79 6.33
CA SER A 21 23.33 12.19 6.21
C SER A 21 23.62 13.53 6.89
N GLU A 22 22.72 14.51 6.78
CA GLU A 22 22.86 15.79 7.49
C GLU A 22 22.66 15.63 9.01
N LEU A 23 21.77 14.74 9.45
CA LEU A 23 21.66 14.36 10.86
C LEU A 23 22.97 13.77 11.39
N LEU A 24 23.58 12.79 10.70
CA LEU A 24 24.86 12.21 11.12
C LEU A 24 25.96 13.27 11.25
N LYS A 25 25.99 14.22 10.30
CA LYS A 25 26.94 15.33 10.32
C LYS A 25 26.69 16.27 11.51
N SER A 26 25.44 16.58 11.87
CA SER A 26 25.13 17.39 13.05
C SER A 26 25.53 16.68 14.36
N LEU A 27 25.47 15.34 14.37
CA LEU A 27 25.96 14.47 15.45
C LEU A 27 27.50 14.33 15.49
N GLY A 28 28.22 14.95 14.54
CA GLY A 28 29.68 14.86 14.43
C GLY A 28 30.18 13.49 13.97
N VAL A 29 29.40 12.77 13.17
CA VAL A 29 29.71 11.45 12.63
C VAL A 29 30.07 11.59 11.14
N SER A 30 31.14 10.94 10.69
CA SER A 30 31.62 10.99 9.29
C SER A 30 31.00 9.93 8.37
N LEU A 31 29.88 9.32 8.78
CA LEU A 31 29.16 8.34 8.00
C LEU A 31 28.14 9.05 7.10
N ILE A 32 27.76 8.38 6.02
CA ILE A 32 26.69 8.83 5.11
C ILE A 32 25.61 7.75 5.00
N VAL A 33 24.44 8.17 4.53
CA VAL A 33 23.31 7.28 4.26
C VAL A 33 22.99 7.29 2.77
N ASP A 34 22.72 6.10 2.22
CA ASP A 34 22.34 5.87 0.84
C ASP A 34 21.05 5.08 0.71
N ASP A 35 20.26 5.36 -0.32
CA ASP A 35 19.13 4.51 -0.69
C ASP A 35 19.60 3.17 -1.25
N LEU A 36 18.93 2.10 -0.83
CA LEU A 36 19.08 0.77 -1.41
C LEU A 36 17.84 0.40 -2.24
N TYR A 37 18.02 0.42 -3.56
CA TYR A 37 17.00 -0.05 -4.51
C TYR A 37 17.07 -1.55 -4.78
N SER A 38 18.18 -2.19 -4.44
CA SER A 38 18.40 -3.63 -4.61
C SER A 38 19.29 -4.18 -3.50
N LEU A 39 19.02 -5.43 -3.12
CA LEU A 39 19.77 -6.20 -2.13
C LEU A 39 20.73 -7.23 -2.77
N ASP A 40 20.86 -7.22 -4.10
CA ASP A 40 21.79 -8.11 -4.79
C ASP A 40 23.26 -7.85 -4.41
N SER A 41 24.10 -8.86 -4.57
CA SER A 41 25.50 -8.81 -4.13
C SER A 41 26.29 -7.70 -4.81
N ASP A 42 26.03 -7.39 -6.08
CA ASP A 42 26.80 -6.39 -6.84
C ASP A 42 26.46 -4.98 -6.34
N SER A 43 25.17 -4.71 -6.12
CA SER A 43 24.67 -3.44 -5.55
C SER A 43 25.24 -3.17 -4.16
N LEU A 44 25.24 -4.18 -3.27
CA LEU A 44 25.77 -4.05 -1.92
C LEU A 44 27.31 -3.96 -1.89
N SER A 45 27.99 -4.60 -2.86
CA SER A 45 29.45 -4.54 -3.00
C SER A 45 29.91 -3.15 -3.43
N ALA A 46 29.16 -2.49 -4.33
CA ALA A 46 29.43 -1.13 -4.75
C ALA A 46 29.36 -0.11 -3.60
N LEU A 47 28.59 -0.44 -2.55
CA LEU A 47 28.35 0.40 -1.38
C LEU A 47 29.15 -0.03 -0.14
N GLN A 48 30.18 -0.86 -0.28
CA GLN A 48 31.10 -1.14 0.84
C GLN A 48 32.00 0.05 1.20
N PRO A 49 32.41 0.18 2.47
CA PRO A 49 32.01 -0.63 3.63
C PRO A 49 30.64 -0.22 4.22
N LEU A 50 29.73 -1.19 4.32
CA LEU A 50 28.42 -1.01 4.97
C LEU A 50 28.51 -1.25 6.48
N ARG A 51 27.85 -0.42 7.27
CA ARG A 51 27.85 -0.47 8.75
C ARG A 51 26.53 -0.94 9.34
N ALA A 52 25.42 -0.53 8.74
CA ALA A 52 24.07 -0.94 9.15
C ALA A 52 23.08 -0.73 8.01
N PHE A 53 21.92 -1.36 8.11
CA PHE A 53 20.73 -1.03 7.34
C PHE A 53 19.67 -0.41 8.23
N ILE A 54 19.00 0.62 7.73
CA ILE A 54 17.83 1.21 8.36
C ILE A 54 16.64 0.88 7.45
N PHE A 55 15.71 0.08 7.97
CA PHE A 55 14.54 -0.37 7.24
C PHE A 55 13.30 0.35 7.74
N LEU A 56 12.62 1.00 6.81
CA LEU A 56 11.35 1.68 6.99
C LEU A 56 10.22 0.80 6.48
N PHE A 57 9.15 0.66 7.27
CA PHE A 57 7.94 0.03 6.78
C PHE A 57 6.70 0.57 7.47
N LYS A 58 5.55 0.41 6.82
CA LYS A 58 4.27 0.66 7.47
C LYS A 58 4.06 -0.29 8.63
N TRP A 59 3.89 0.28 9.82
CA TRP A 59 3.61 -0.50 11.01
C TRP A 59 2.23 -1.18 10.88
N ILE A 60 2.21 -2.50 11.03
CA ILE A 60 0.98 -3.29 11.05
C ILE A 60 0.81 -3.77 12.51
N PRO A 61 -0.29 -3.43 13.19
CA PRO A 61 -0.57 -3.97 14.52
C PRO A 61 -0.60 -5.50 14.42
N THR A 62 0.22 -6.16 15.23
CA THR A 62 0.20 -7.62 15.29
C THR A 62 -1.12 -8.06 15.92
N SER A 63 -1.87 -8.90 15.21
CA SER A 63 -2.95 -9.68 15.81
C SER A 63 -2.34 -10.59 16.88
N SER A 64 -3.04 -10.73 18.01
CA SER A 64 -2.64 -11.45 19.21
C SER A 64 -2.49 -12.98 19.06
N ASP A 65 -2.35 -13.49 17.83
CA ASP A 65 -2.07 -14.90 17.54
C ASP A 65 -0.57 -15.05 17.24
N GLY A 66 0.15 -15.55 18.25
CA GLY A 66 1.61 -15.61 18.32
C GLY A 66 2.33 -16.56 17.36
N THR A 67 2.00 -16.57 16.07
CA THR A 67 2.67 -17.41 15.06
C THR A 67 2.91 -16.71 13.71
N THR A 68 3.16 -15.40 13.68
CA THR A 68 3.94 -14.85 12.56
C THR A 68 5.37 -15.31 12.73
N GLN A 69 5.92 -16.06 11.77
CA GLN A 69 7.32 -16.51 11.78
C GLN A 69 8.24 -15.30 11.90
N ARG A 70 8.63 -14.95 13.13
CA ARG A 70 9.67 -13.97 13.41
C ARG A 70 10.97 -14.60 12.91
N GLY A 71 11.60 -14.02 11.89
CA GLY A 71 12.84 -14.56 11.31
C GLY A 71 14.07 -14.53 12.23
N GLY A 72 13.88 -14.26 13.54
CA GLY A 72 14.94 -14.17 14.54
C GLY A 72 14.43 -14.54 15.94
N THR A 73 15.35 -14.71 16.87
CA THR A 73 15.09 -15.11 18.27
C THR A 73 15.30 -13.93 19.21
N ASP A 74 14.38 -13.70 20.15
CA ASP A 74 14.50 -12.65 21.16
C ASP A 74 15.77 -12.89 22.02
N ASP A 75 16.59 -11.85 22.20
CA ASP A 75 17.81 -11.86 23.02
C ASP A 75 17.65 -10.86 24.18
N PRO A 76 17.15 -11.31 25.34
CA PRO A 76 16.95 -10.44 26.50
C PRO A 76 18.26 -9.96 27.13
N ASP A 77 19.38 -10.65 26.86
CA ASP A 77 20.70 -10.38 27.44
C ASP A 77 21.63 -9.68 26.43
N PHE A 78 21.06 -9.03 25.41
CA PHE A 78 21.81 -8.31 24.38
C PHE A 78 22.81 -7.31 24.99
N ALA A 79 24.10 -7.58 24.77
CA ALA A 79 25.21 -6.80 25.35
C ALA A 79 25.47 -5.46 24.64
N GLY A 80 24.79 -5.19 23.52
CA GLY A 80 24.96 -3.98 22.73
C GLY A 80 24.13 -2.80 23.23
N PHE A 81 24.18 -1.70 22.48
CA PHE A 81 23.37 -0.52 22.73
C PHE A 81 21.99 -0.68 22.08
N PHE A 82 20.94 -0.74 22.88
CA PHE A 82 19.55 -0.84 22.45
C PHE A 82 18.64 0.06 23.29
N ALA A 83 18.00 1.04 22.67
CA ALA A 83 17.11 1.99 23.30
C ALA A 83 15.67 1.78 22.81
N HIS A 84 14.72 1.76 23.74
CA HIS A 84 13.29 1.68 23.41
C HIS A 84 12.74 3.05 22.99
N GLN A 85 11.74 3.01 22.13
CA GLN A 85 10.94 4.16 21.79
C GLN A 85 9.94 4.44 22.91
N VAL A 86 10.19 5.53 23.62
CA VAL A 86 9.34 5.99 24.73
C VAL A 86 8.49 7.21 24.36
N VAL A 87 8.83 7.91 23.27
CA VAL A 87 8.08 9.03 22.70
C VAL A 87 7.68 8.67 21.27
N ASN A 88 6.45 9.00 20.90
CA ASN A 88 6.00 8.89 19.51
C ASN A 88 6.91 9.72 18.60
N ASN A 89 7.08 9.28 17.35
CA ASN A 89 7.83 10.02 16.33
C ASN A 89 9.35 10.10 16.50
N ALA A 90 9.92 9.57 17.58
CA ALA A 90 11.38 9.53 17.81
C ALA A 90 12.09 8.34 17.14
N CYS A 91 11.35 7.50 16.41
CA CYS A 91 11.80 6.26 15.78
C CYS A 91 13.04 6.42 14.89
N ALA A 92 13.10 7.45 14.03
CA ALA A 92 14.22 7.66 13.11
C ALA A 92 15.53 7.93 13.85
N THR A 93 15.51 8.92 14.75
CA THR A 93 16.66 9.27 15.58
C THR A 93 17.07 8.11 16.49
N LEU A 94 16.11 7.40 17.07
CA LEU A 94 16.41 6.20 17.88
C LEU A 94 17.02 5.08 17.05
N ALA A 95 16.55 4.85 15.83
CA ALA A 95 17.16 3.89 14.92
C ALA A 95 18.61 4.28 14.61
N VAL A 96 18.87 5.54 14.25
CA VAL A 96 20.25 6.02 14.03
C VAL A 96 21.11 5.80 15.27
N LEU A 97 20.64 6.18 16.47
CA LEU A 97 21.42 6.03 17.70
C LEU A 97 21.63 4.57 18.10
N ASN A 98 20.64 3.70 17.89
CA ASN A 98 20.79 2.26 18.04
C ASN A 98 21.83 1.69 17.08
N ALA A 99 21.95 2.23 15.86
CA ALA A 99 23.03 1.87 14.96
C ALA A 99 24.40 2.35 15.48
N LEU A 100 24.54 3.66 15.72
CA LEU A 100 25.81 4.28 16.10
C LEU A 100 26.38 3.74 17.41
N GLY A 101 25.54 3.44 18.39
CA GLY A 101 25.96 2.91 19.70
C GLY A 101 26.59 1.51 19.64
N ASN A 102 26.45 0.80 18.52
CA ASN A 102 27.01 -0.53 18.30
C ASN A 102 28.15 -0.58 17.28
N ILE A 103 28.44 0.51 16.56
CA ILE A 103 29.56 0.55 15.61
C ILE A 103 30.87 0.68 16.40
N PRO A 104 31.79 -0.29 16.32
CA PRO A 104 33.03 -0.26 17.07
C PRO A 104 33.95 0.86 16.56
N SER A 105 34.60 1.56 17.51
CA SER A 105 35.58 2.62 17.22
C SER A 105 35.06 3.78 16.37
N LEU A 106 33.74 4.01 16.36
CA LEU A 106 33.16 5.14 15.65
C LEU A 106 33.56 6.47 16.31
N ALA A 107 34.09 7.40 15.51
CA ALA A 107 34.29 8.77 15.94
C ALA A 107 32.96 9.52 15.89
N THR A 108 32.55 10.10 17.01
CA THR A 108 31.33 10.92 17.15
C THR A 108 31.68 12.29 17.72
N GLY A 109 30.75 13.24 17.61
CA GLY A 109 30.86 14.51 18.34
C GLY A 109 30.91 14.31 19.86
N PRO A 110 31.46 15.28 20.62
CA PRO A 110 31.66 15.15 22.07
C PRO A 110 30.34 14.98 22.83
N GLN A 111 29.29 15.69 22.43
CA GLN A 111 27.96 15.60 23.04
C GLN A 111 27.33 14.21 22.86
N LEU A 112 27.43 13.65 21.65
CA LEU A 112 26.93 12.30 21.37
C LEU A 112 27.76 11.23 22.10
N ALA A 113 29.09 11.39 22.15
CA ALA A 113 29.97 10.47 22.86
C ALA A 113 29.63 10.40 24.36
N GLU A 114 29.41 11.55 24.99
CA GLU A 114 29.01 11.65 26.40
C GLU A 114 27.63 11.00 26.63
N LEU A 115 26.66 11.28 25.76
CA LEU A 115 25.33 10.68 25.83
C LEU A 115 25.38 9.14 25.73
N LEU A 116 26.08 8.61 24.72
CA LEU A 116 26.22 7.17 24.52
C LEU A 116 26.96 6.51 25.68
N GLN A 117 28.00 7.16 26.21
CA GLN A 117 28.76 6.67 27.37
C GLN A 117 27.89 6.63 28.62
N PHE A 118 27.14 7.71 28.90
CA PHE A 118 26.24 7.80 30.04
C PHE A 118 25.13 6.73 29.96
N ALA A 119 24.50 6.60 28.80
CA ALA A 119 23.33 5.74 28.63
C ALA A 119 23.67 4.24 28.46
N ARG A 120 24.96 3.88 28.34
CA ARG A 120 25.42 2.50 28.13
C ARG A 120 25.07 1.55 29.27
N SER A 121 25.07 2.05 30.51
CA SER A 121 24.79 1.25 31.71
C SER A 121 23.30 1.18 32.08
N LEU A 122 22.45 1.93 31.37
CA LEU A 122 21.02 1.99 31.63
C LEU A 122 20.28 0.87 30.91
N ASP A 123 19.14 0.46 31.46
CA ASP A 123 18.21 -0.44 30.77
C ASP A 123 17.64 0.22 29.50
N PRO A 124 17.14 -0.56 28.53
CA PRO A 124 16.67 -0.03 27.24
C PRO A 124 15.58 1.05 27.35
N GLN A 125 14.70 0.96 28.34
CA GLN A 125 13.61 1.91 28.53
C GLN A 125 14.14 3.24 29.07
N THR A 126 14.97 3.21 30.11
CA THR A 126 15.61 4.41 30.65
C THR A 126 16.54 5.07 29.63
N ARG A 127 17.25 4.28 28.82
CA ARG A 127 18.07 4.77 27.71
C ARG A 127 17.24 5.54 26.69
N GLY A 128 16.07 5.02 26.32
CA GLY A 128 15.09 5.71 25.47
C GLY A 128 14.65 7.06 26.05
N LEU A 129 14.39 7.11 27.35
CA LEU A 129 14.01 8.34 28.05
C LEU A 129 15.10 9.41 28.03
N VAL A 130 16.35 9.01 28.30
CA VAL A 130 17.50 9.92 28.28
C VAL A 130 17.73 10.51 26.89
N ILE A 131 17.63 9.67 25.85
CA ILE A 131 17.75 10.11 24.45
C ILE A 131 16.64 11.10 24.11
N THR A 132 15.38 10.74 24.39
CA THR A 132 14.21 11.56 24.01
C THR A 132 14.08 12.86 24.82
N SER A 133 14.68 12.90 26.01
CA SER A 133 14.77 14.10 26.87
C SER A 133 15.86 15.08 26.42
N SER A 134 16.75 14.68 25.51
CA SER A 134 17.83 15.54 25.01
C SER A 134 17.30 16.52 23.97
N ASP A 135 17.08 17.78 24.38
CA ASP A 135 16.48 18.82 23.55
C ASP A 135 17.21 19.03 22.20
N TRP A 136 18.54 18.83 22.18
CA TRP A 136 19.37 19.00 21.00
C TRP A 136 19.21 17.89 19.95
N LEU A 137 18.55 16.78 20.28
CA LEU A 137 18.22 15.69 19.36
C LEU A 137 16.83 15.81 18.72
N ARG A 138 16.04 16.80 19.14
CA ARG A 138 14.69 17.04 18.63
C ARG A 138 14.77 17.77 17.29
N GLU A 139 14.89 17.01 16.21
CA GLU A 139 14.67 17.49 14.83
C GLU A 139 13.39 16.88 14.22
N THR A 140 12.97 17.43 13.08
CA THR A 140 11.56 17.52 12.66
C THR A 140 11.13 16.75 11.39
N GLU A 141 9.84 16.35 11.34
CA GLU A 141 8.93 15.95 10.22
C GLU A 141 8.76 14.50 9.65
N ASP A 142 7.53 13.94 9.71
CA ASP A 142 6.84 12.77 9.07
C ASP A 142 6.86 11.20 9.39
N ALA A 143 5.65 10.71 9.71
CA ALA A 143 4.90 9.42 9.69
C ALA A 143 5.40 7.95 9.82
N TYR A 144 6.64 7.53 10.09
CA TYR A 144 7.01 6.11 9.81
C TYR A 144 7.76 5.34 10.91
N HIS A 145 7.76 3.99 10.87
CA HIS A 145 8.48 3.14 11.83
C HIS A 145 9.83 2.66 11.29
N PHE A 146 10.89 2.84 12.06
CA PHE A 146 12.27 2.55 11.67
C PHE A 146 12.84 1.40 12.50
N VAL A 147 13.51 0.47 11.82
CA VAL A 147 14.21 -0.66 12.43
C VAL A 147 15.63 -0.74 11.87
N VAL A 148 16.59 -1.13 12.71
CA VAL A 148 18.01 -1.22 12.30
C VAL A 148 18.44 -2.68 12.22
N TYR A 149 19.15 -3.03 11.16
CA TYR A 149 19.89 -4.29 11.05
C TYR A 149 21.39 -4.02 11.04
N LEU A 150 22.14 -4.67 11.93
CA LEU A 150 23.58 -4.47 12.03
C LEU A 150 24.31 -5.67 12.64
N PRO A 151 25.60 -5.87 12.29
CA PRO A 151 26.42 -6.91 12.90
C PRO A 151 26.89 -6.49 14.30
N VAL A 152 26.61 -7.32 15.31
CA VAL A 152 27.10 -7.15 16.68
C VAL A 152 27.65 -8.49 17.17
N MET A 153 28.92 -8.50 17.62
CA MET A 153 29.58 -9.68 18.20
C MET A 153 29.45 -10.97 17.35
N GLY A 154 29.63 -10.85 16.03
CA GLY A 154 29.60 -11.99 15.09
C GLY A 154 28.21 -12.50 14.72
N ALA A 155 27.14 -11.78 15.11
CA ALA A 155 25.77 -12.10 14.73
C ALA A 155 25.04 -10.88 14.19
N LEU A 156 24.04 -11.13 13.33
CA LEU A 156 23.14 -10.10 12.87
C LEU A 156 22.05 -9.86 13.91
N TYR A 157 21.84 -8.60 14.26
CA TYR A 157 20.77 -8.15 15.13
C TYR A 157 19.83 -7.18 14.42
N GLU A 158 18.54 -7.30 14.75
CA GLU A 158 17.48 -6.35 14.44
C GLU A 158 17.12 -5.59 15.72
N LEU A 159 17.24 -4.26 15.68
CA LEU A 159 16.92 -3.36 16.79
C LEU A 159 15.67 -2.56 16.43
N ASP A 160 14.54 -2.95 17.01
CA ASP A 160 13.25 -2.28 16.88
C ASP A 160 12.88 -1.64 18.22
N GLY A 161 12.83 -0.31 18.29
CA GLY A 161 12.56 0.42 19.53
C GLY A 161 11.18 0.13 20.15
N LEU A 162 10.24 -0.45 19.41
CA LEU A 162 8.93 -0.85 19.93
C LEU A 162 8.91 -2.28 20.48
N LYS A 163 9.97 -3.07 20.24
CA LYS A 163 10.08 -4.44 20.75
C LYS A 163 10.74 -4.47 22.13
N PRO A 164 10.38 -5.44 22.99
CA PRO A 164 10.95 -5.56 24.34
C PRO A 164 12.41 -6.01 24.35
N HIS A 165 12.86 -6.70 23.31
CA HIS A 165 14.18 -7.30 23.22
C HIS A 165 14.78 -7.08 21.83
N ALA A 166 16.11 -7.03 21.75
CA ALA A 166 16.82 -7.10 20.48
C ALA A 166 16.57 -8.48 19.85
N LEU A 167 16.42 -8.52 18.52
CA LEU A 167 16.12 -9.76 17.82
C LEU A 167 17.39 -10.27 17.12
N ARG A 168 17.82 -11.48 17.46
CA ARG A 168 19.01 -12.12 16.87
C ARG A 168 18.62 -12.97 15.67
N HIS A 169 19.16 -12.68 14.49
CA HIS A 169 18.88 -13.45 13.26
C HIS A 169 19.84 -14.62 13.02
N GLY A 170 21.03 -14.59 13.61
CA GLY A 170 22.00 -15.68 13.47
C GLY A 170 23.44 -15.18 13.39
N ALA A 171 24.39 -16.12 13.49
CA ALA A 171 25.80 -15.82 13.24
C ALA A 171 26.04 -15.71 11.73
N PHE A 172 27.05 -14.94 11.33
CA PHE A 172 27.50 -14.85 9.95
C PHE A 172 28.97 -15.27 9.82
N ASP A 173 29.35 -15.73 8.63
CA ASP A 173 30.75 -16.00 8.30
C ASP A 173 31.44 -14.68 7.96
N GLU A 174 32.65 -14.42 8.47
CA GLU A 174 33.42 -13.23 8.11
C GLU A 174 34.02 -13.32 6.68
N SER A 175 34.02 -14.51 6.09
CA SER A 175 34.42 -14.74 4.70
C SER A 175 33.26 -14.54 3.71
N GLY A 176 33.58 -14.14 2.48
CA GLY A 176 32.58 -13.87 1.44
C GLY A 176 31.80 -12.57 1.69
N GLU A 177 30.47 -12.63 1.60
CA GLU A 177 29.57 -11.47 1.75
C GLU A 177 29.35 -11.04 3.22
N GLY A 178 29.88 -11.78 4.19
CA GLY A 178 29.80 -11.37 5.59
C GLY A 178 28.37 -11.40 6.16
N TRP A 179 28.12 -10.43 7.04
CA TRP A 179 26.82 -10.17 7.63
C TRP A 179 25.74 -9.75 6.62
N LEU A 180 26.14 -9.26 5.44
CA LEU A 180 25.22 -8.73 4.42
C LEU A 180 24.32 -9.82 3.85
N LYS A 181 24.83 -11.04 3.71
CA LYS A 181 24.03 -12.19 3.28
C LYS A 181 22.90 -12.46 4.27
N THR A 182 23.25 -12.54 5.56
CA THR A 182 22.28 -12.80 6.63
C THR A 182 21.26 -11.65 6.71
N ALA A 183 21.71 -10.41 6.50
CA ALA A 183 20.84 -9.24 6.51
C ALA A 183 19.89 -9.19 5.32
N ARG A 184 20.37 -9.54 4.13
CA ARG A 184 19.52 -9.72 2.94
C ARG A 184 18.44 -10.76 3.21
N GLU A 185 18.82 -11.94 3.67
CA GLU A 185 17.86 -13.02 3.95
C GLU A 185 16.81 -12.59 4.98
N ALA A 186 17.21 -11.89 6.04
CA ALA A 186 16.30 -11.36 7.05
C ALA A 186 15.34 -10.27 6.50
N ILE A 187 15.88 -9.31 5.74
CA ILE A 187 15.09 -8.20 5.17
C ILE A 187 14.18 -8.72 4.07
N GLU A 188 14.64 -9.61 3.19
CA GLU A 188 13.80 -10.26 2.17
C GLU A 188 12.68 -11.09 2.81
N ALA A 189 13.00 -11.86 3.86
CA ALA A 189 11.97 -12.58 4.62
C ALA A 189 10.93 -11.62 5.22
N ARG A 190 11.36 -10.45 5.72
CA ARG A 190 10.48 -9.39 6.22
C ARG A 190 9.64 -8.78 5.11
N ILE A 191 10.22 -8.41 3.97
CA ILE A 191 9.52 -7.86 2.81
C ILE A 191 8.49 -8.86 2.30
N ASN A 192 8.81 -10.16 2.29
CA ASN A 192 7.90 -11.24 1.91
C ASN A 192 6.71 -11.43 2.86
N THR A 193 6.71 -10.80 4.05
CA THR A 193 5.52 -10.76 4.92
C THR A 193 4.47 -9.74 4.45
N TYR A 194 4.87 -8.76 3.63
CA TYR A 194 3.97 -7.78 3.05
C TYR A 194 3.30 -8.36 1.80
N PRO A 195 2.05 -7.94 1.50
CA PRO A 195 1.40 -8.31 0.25
C PRO A 195 2.26 -7.93 -0.96
N VAL A 196 2.34 -8.82 -1.94
CA VAL A 196 3.11 -8.58 -3.16
C VAL A 196 2.55 -7.35 -3.88
N GLY A 197 3.40 -6.34 -4.12
CA GLY A 197 3.01 -5.03 -4.65
C GLY A 197 2.84 -3.93 -3.59
N ALA A 198 2.95 -4.25 -2.30
CA ALA A 198 3.13 -3.24 -1.27
C ALA A 198 4.52 -2.59 -1.45
N LEU A 199 4.55 -1.38 -1.98
CA LEU A 199 5.78 -0.58 -2.18
C LEU A 199 6.03 0.39 -1.00
N GLU A 200 5.28 0.25 0.09
CA GLU A 200 5.32 1.13 1.27
C GLU A 200 6.46 0.75 2.23
N PHE A 201 7.67 0.53 1.70
CA PHE A 201 8.89 0.34 2.48
C PHE A 201 10.06 1.08 1.83
N SER A 202 11.02 1.50 2.66
CA SER A 202 12.28 2.09 2.22
C SER A 202 13.42 1.40 2.94
N LEU A 203 14.55 1.25 2.25
CA LEU A 203 15.75 0.66 2.82
C LEU A 203 16.92 1.62 2.60
N LEU A 204 17.55 1.98 3.71
CA LEU A 204 18.69 2.87 3.74
C LEU A 204 19.94 2.11 4.20
N ALA A 205 21.08 2.41 3.59
CA ALA A 205 22.40 1.89 3.92
C ALA A 205 23.21 2.95 4.65
N LEU A 206 23.63 2.64 5.88
CA LEU A 206 24.61 3.43 6.60
C LEU A 206 26.01 2.95 6.23
N ARG A 207 26.86 3.83 5.68
CA ARG A 207 28.23 3.49 5.22
C ARG A 207 29.24 4.59 5.51
N ASP A 208 30.51 4.27 5.37
CA ASP A 208 31.59 5.27 5.42
C ASP A 208 31.54 6.22 4.21
N ASP A 209 31.86 7.50 4.44
CA ASP A 209 32.00 8.48 3.36
C ASP A 209 33.08 7.99 2.36
N PRO A 210 32.72 7.75 1.08
CA PRO A 210 33.69 7.29 0.08
C PRO A 210 34.68 8.40 -0.36
N LEU A 211 34.33 9.69 -0.21
CA LEU A 211 35.14 10.78 -0.76
C LEU A 211 36.57 10.82 -0.22
N PRO A 212 36.84 10.75 1.10
CA PRO A 212 38.21 10.78 1.60
C PRO A 212 39.07 9.64 1.03
N SER A 213 38.52 8.42 0.94
CA SER A 213 39.24 7.28 0.38
C SER A 213 39.50 7.46 -1.12
N LEU A 214 38.49 7.91 -1.89
CA LEU A 214 38.64 8.18 -3.31
C LEU A 214 39.65 9.29 -3.58
N GLN A 215 39.67 10.35 -2.76
CA GLN A 215 40.66 11.42 -2.86
C GLN A 215 42.08 10.90 -2.63
N SER A 216 42.31 10.11 -1.58
CA SER A 216 43.62 9.49 -1.34
C SER A 216 44.04 8.53 -2.46
N GLN A 217 43.10 7.78 -3.05
CA GLN A 217 43.36 6.92 -4.22
C GLN A 217 43.73 7.75 -5.45
N LEU A 218 43.03 8.86 -5.69
CA LEU A 218 43.32 9.76 -6.80
C LEU A 218 44.75 10.34 -6.68
N GLU A 219 45.11 10.83 -5.49
CA GLU A 219 46.47 11.32 -5.20
C GLU A 219 47.53 10.24 -5.46
N HIS A 220 47.26 8.99 -5.05
CA HIS A 220 48.16 7.87 -5.28
C HIS A 220 48.34 7.55 -6.78
N TYR A 221 47.26 7.47 -7.56
CA TYR A 221 47.34 7.19 -8.99
C TYR A 221 47.99 8.34 -9.77
N GLN A 222 47.76 9.58 -9.36
CA GLN A 222 48.45 10.75 -9.91
C GLN A 222 49.96 10.71 -9.61
N ALA A 223 50.35 10.32 -8.39
CA ALA A 223 51.75 10.22 -7.99
C ALA A 223 52.50 9.07 -8.70
N THR A 224 51.80 7.96 -9.01
CA THR A 224 52.37 6.80 -9.70
C THR A 224 52.34 6.93 -11.23
N GLY A 225 51.67 7.95 -11.77
CA GLY A 225 51.58 8.23 -13.20
C GLY A 225 50.55 7.36 -13.95
N ASP A 226 49.65 6.67 -13.24
CA ASP A 226 48.56 5.90 -13.85
C ASP A 226 47.37 6.80 -14.18
N SER A 227 47.42 7.42 -15.35
CA SER A 227 46.37 8.31 -15.85
C SER A 227 45.01 7.64 -16.05
N SER A 228 44.98 6.31 -16.31
CA SER A 228 43.72 5.60 -16.55
C SER A 228 42.95 5.46 -15.25
N SER A 229 43.59 4.88 -14.23
CA SER A 229 42.99 4.71 -12.90
C SER A 229 42.67 6.06 -12.25
N ALA A 230 43.53 7.07 -12.43
CA ALA A 230 43.25 8.43 -11.95
C ALA A 230 41.99 9.04 -12.60
N SER A 231 41.78 8.84 -13.91
CA SER A 231 40.58 9.33 -14.59
C SER A 231 39.31 8.62 -14.08
N GLU A 232 39.37 7.32 -13.84
CA GLU A 232 38.23 6.56 -13.31
C GLU A 232 37.84 7.00 -11.91
N VAL A 233 38.82 7.18 -11.01
CA VAL A 233 38.58 7.65 -9.65
C VAL A 233 38.07 9.10 -9.66
N PHE A 234 38.59 9.96 -10.54
CA PHE A 234 38.09 11.32 -10.71
C PHE A 234 36.61 11.35 -11.13
N SER A 235 36.20 10.49 -12.08
CA SER A 235 34.79 10.35 -12.45
C SER A 235 33.92 9.92 -11.28
N LYS A 236 34.38 8.99 -10.43
CA LYS A 236 33.66 8.57 -9.21
C LYS A 236 33.50 9.74 -8.23
N ILE A 237 34.54 10.52 -7.98
CA ILE A 237 34.50 11.72 -7.13
C ILE A 237 33.51 12.75 -7.70
N SER A 238 33.54 12.98 -9.00
CA SER A 238 32.63 13.92 -9.66
C SER A 238 31.17 13.49 -9.51
N ASN A 239 30.87 12.20 -9.66
CA ASN A 239 29.51 11.67 -9.48
C ASN A 239 29.01 11.84 -8.04
N GLU A 240 29.88 11.56 -7.06
CA GLU A 240 29.57 11.70 -5.64
C GLU A 240 29.35 13.17 -5.24
N ASN A 241 30.17 14.09 -5.75
CA ASN A 241 29.95 15.53 -5.51
C ASN A 241 28.65 16.03 -6.15
N ALA A 242 28.35 15.64 -7.38
CA ALA A 242 27.10 16.02 -8.04
C ALA A 242 25.87 15.49 -7.30
N LYS A 243 25.97 14.32 -6.67
CA LYS A 243 24.93 13.77 -5.81
C LYS A 243 24.70 14.63 -4.57
N ARG A 244 25.78 15.03 -3.88
CA ARG A 244 25.70 15.93 -2.71
C ARG A 244 25.13 17.30 -3.05
N GLU A 245 25.45 17.84 -4.22
CA GLU A 245 24.87 19.10 -4.70
C GLU A 245 23.34 18.98 -4.87
N ARG A 246 22.86 17.87 -5.45
CA ARG A 246 21.41 17.60 -5.56
C ARG A 246 20.75 17.50 -4.18
N TRP A 247 21.34 16.74 -3.27
CA TRP A 247 20.83 16.61 -1.90
C TRP A 247 20.79 17.95 -1.15
N ALA A 248 21.85 18.75 -1.26
CA ALA A 248 21.90 20.07 -0.64
C ALA A 248 20.80 21.00 -1.19
N PHE A 249 20.55 20.94 -2.51
CA PHE A 249 19.47 21.68 -3.14
C PHE A 249 18.09 21.20 -2.66
N GLU A 250 17.83 19.90 -2.67
CA GLU A 250 16.56 19.32 -2.19
C GLU A 250 16.31 19.65 -0.70
N ASN A 251 17.32 19.50 0.15
CA ASN A 251 17.20 19.85 1.57
C ASN A 251 16.93 21.35 1.78
N SER A 252 17.49 22.22 0.91
CA SER A 252 17.17 23.66 0.95
C SER A 252 15.71 23.93 0.59
N LEU A 253 15.10 23.15 -0.30
CA LEU A 253 13.69 23.25 -0.63
C LEU A 253 12.80 22.75 0.50
N ARG A 254 13.19 21.66 1.18
CA ARG A 254 12.47 21.09 2.34
C ARG A 254 12.42 22.07 3.51
N ARG A 255 13.55 22.72 3.83
CA ARG A 255 13.65 23.71 4.91
C ARG A 255 13.00 25.06 4.59
N HIS A 256 12.58 25.28 3.35
CA HIS A 256 12.01 26.57 2.94
C HIS A 256 10.52 26.65 3.26
N ASN A 257 10.09 27.75 3.88
CA ASN A 257 8.68 28.02 4.09
C ASN A 257 8.01 28.55 2.81
N HIS A 258 7.29 27.67 2.11
CA HIS A 258 6.64 27.99 0.82
C HIS A 258 5.35 28.81 0.92
N VAL A 259 4.86 29.14 2.12
CA VAL A 259 3.61 29.90 2.29
C VAL A 259 3.66 31.26 1.57
N GLY A 260 4.79 31.97 1.66
CA GLY A 260 4.98 33.24 0.98
C GLY A 260 4.96 33.12 -0.55
N LEU A 261 5.56 32.05 -1.09
CA LEU A 261 5.55 31.74 -2.52
C LEU A 261 4.12 31.47 -3.02
N VAL A 262 3.37 30.64 -2.29
CA VAL A 262 1.98 30.32 -2.63
C VAL A 262 1.12 31.58 -2.60
N GLN A 263 1.25 32.42 -1.57
CA GLN A 263 0.53 33.68 -1.47
C GLN A 263 0.85 34.61 -2.65
N ALA A 264 2.13 34.76 -3.00
CA ALA A 264 2.56 35.59 -4.12
C ALA A 264 2.01 35.06 -5.47
N LEU A 265 2.01 33.75 -5.67
CA LEU A 265 1.47 33.11 -6.88
C LEU A 265 -0.03 33.33 -7.00
N LEU A 266 -0.79 33.11 -5.92
CA LEU A 266 -2.23 33.35 -5.89
C LEU A 266 -2.57 34.83 -6.16
N LEU A 267 -1.82 35.75 -5.56
CA LEU A 267 -1.98 37.19 -5.81
C LEU A 267 -1.66 37.56 -7.26
N ALA A 268 -0.62 36.97 -7.85
CA ALA A 268 -0.26 37.20 -9.25
C ALA A 268 -1.34 36.66 -10.20
N LEU A 269 -1.87 35.46 -9.93
CA LEU A 269 -2.98 34.87 -10.68
C LEU A 269 -4.27 35.70 -10.57
N ALA A 270 -4.57 36.22 -9.38
CA ALA A 270 -5.72 37.08 -9.14
C ALA A 270 -5.59 38.41 -9.89
N LYS A 271 -4.44 39.08 -9.78
CA LYS A 271 -4.15 40.33 -10.51
C LYS A 271 -4.17 40.14 -12.02
N GLY A 272 -3.72 38.97 -12.50
CA GLY A 272 -3.77 38.60 -13.91
C GLY A 272 -5.15 38.15 -14.40
N GLY A 273 -6.18 38.10 -13.55
CA GLY A 273 -7.52 37.64 -13.90
C GLY A 273 -7.62 36.14 -14.25
N LYS A 274 -6.57 35.35 -13.97
CA LYS A 274 -6.48 33.93 -14.34
C LYS A 274 -6.90 32.98 -13.21
N LEU A 275 -7.03 33.47 -11.99
CA LEU A 275 -7.30 32.64 -10.82
C LEU A 275 -8.61 31.84 -10.94
N LEU A 276 -9.71 32.49 -11.35
CA LEU A 276 -11.00 31.82 -11.50
C LEU A 276 -10.99 30.76 -12.60
N ALA A 277 -10.31 31.03 -13.71
CA ALA A 277 -10.15 30.05 -14.79
C ALA A 277 -9.34 28.82 -14.33
N ALA A 278 -8.22 29.06 -13.63
CA ALA A 278 -7.41 27.98 -13.06
C ALA A 278 -8.17 27.15 -12.01
N GLU A 279 -9.01 27.78 -11.20
CA GLU A 279 -9.91 27.09 -10.25
C GLU A 279 -10.94 26.22 -10.98
N GLU A 280 -11.53 26.72 -12.07
CA GLU A 280 -12.48 25.96 -12.87
C GLU A 280 -11.82 24.77 -13.59
N ASP A 281 -10.64 24.97 -14.15
CA ASP A 281 -9.85 23.92 -14.80
C ASP A 281 -9.41 22.85 -13.79
N ALA A 282 -8.96 23.26 -12.60
CA ALA A 282 -8.65 22.32 -11.52
C ALA A 282 -9.89 21.53 -11.08
N ARG A 283 -11.05 22.19 -10.96
CA ARG A 283 -12.32 21.53 -10.64
C ARG A 283 -12.77 20.57 -11.75
N LYS A 284 -12.50 20.89 -13.01
CA LYS A 284 -12.74 20.01 -14.16
C LYS A 284 -11.81 18.80 -14.11
N ALA A 285 -10.50 18.98 -13.92
CA ALA A 285 -9.54 17.90 -13.77
C ALA A 285 -9.84 16.99 -12.56
N MET A 286 -10.30 17.54 -11.44
CA MET A 286 -10.76 16.75 -10.28
C MET A 286 -12.09 16.01 -10.54
N LYS A 287 -12.89 16.48 -11.51
CA LYS A 287 -14.12 15.83 -11.98
C LYS A 287 -13.87 14.87 -13.14
N GLU A 288 -12.71 14.94 -13.80
CA GLU A 288 -12.32 13.94 -14.78
C GLU A 288 -12.24 12.59 -14.05
N PRO A 289 -13.03 11.60 -14.48
CA PRO A 289 -13.12 10.34 -13.77
C PRO A 289 -11.74 9.69 -13.79
N ILE A 290 -11.29 9.22 -12.63
CA ILE A 290 -10.25 8.19 -12.56
C ILE A 290 -10.76 7.05 -13.45
N MET A 291 -10.17 6.90 -14.64
CA MET A 291 -10.55 5.85 -15.59
C MET A 291 -10.35 4.51 -14.91
N SER A 292 -11.44 3.92 -14.40
CA SER A 292 -11.41 2.63 -13.75
C SER A 292 -11.58 1.55 -14.81
N VAL A 293 -10.95 0.40 -14.59
CA VAL A 293 -11.14 -0.76 -15.44
C VAL A 293 -12.14 -1.68 -14.75
N ILE A 294 -13.33 -1.82 -15.33
CA ILE A 294 -14.42 -2.60 -14.73
C ILE A 294 -14.66 -3.81 -15.62
N ALA A 295 -14.59 -5.02 -15.07
CA ALA A 295 -15.07 -6.20 -15.76
C ALA A 295 -16.56 -6.39 -15.51
N LEU A 296 -17.34 -6.61 -16.55
CA LEU A 296 -18.76 -6.97 -16.45
C LEU A 296 -19.00 -8.28 -17.18
N ILE A 297 -19.39 -9.31 -16.43
CA ILE A 297 -19.62 -10.64 -16.99
C ILE A 297 -21.10 -10.85 -17.29
N ALA A 298 -21.36 -11.25 -18.54
CA ALA A 298 -22.65 -11.44 -19.21
C ALA A 298 -23.40 -10.15 -19.58
N ALA A 299 -23.41 -9.84 -20.87
CA ALA A 299 -24.21 -8.79 -21.50
C ALA A 299 -25.67 -9.23 -21.71
N GLY A 300 -26.37 -9.58 -20.63
CA GLY A 300 -27.83 -9.72 -20.63
C GLY A 300 -28.54 -8.37 -20.86
N ALA A 301 -29.86 -8.31 -20.70
CA ALA A 301 -30.57 -7.02 -20.80
C ALA A 301 -30.09 -6.03 -19.73
N MET A 302 -29.94 -6.52 -18.49
CA MET A 302 -29.37 -5.73 -17.38
C MET A 302 -27.88 -5.44 -17.62
N GLY A 303 -27.06 -6.47 -17.85
CA GLY A 303 -25.61 -6.33 -17.98
C GLY A 303 -25.17 -5.40 -19.11
N ALA A 304 -25.80 -5.47 -20.29
CA ALA A 304 -25.46 -4.58 -21.40
C ALA A 304 -25.85 -3.11 -21.14
N ALA A 305 -26.99 -2.88 -20.48
CA ALA A 305 -27.43 -1.54 -20.12
C ALA A 305 -26.56 -0.92 -19.02
N VAL A 306 -26.14 -1.71 -18.02
CA VAL A 306 -25.16 -1.30 -17.01
C VAL A 306 -23.80 -1.02 -17.67
N GLY A 307 -23.31 -1.94 -18.50
CA GLY A 307 -22.05 -1.78 -19.22
C GLY A 307 -22.01 -0.49 -20.05
N ARG A 308 -23.10 -0.17 -20.76
CA ARG A 308 -23.22 1.08 -21.53
C ARG A 308 -23.10 2.31 -20.64
N LYS A 309 -23.75 2.32 -19.46
CA LYS A 309 -23.64 3.44 -18.51
C LYS A 309 -22.23 3.61 -17.96
N LEU A 310 -21.55 2.51 -17.66
CA LEU A 310 -20.16 2.53 -17.22
C LEU A 310 -19.23 3.08 -18.30
N VAL A 311 -19.43 2.70 -19.57
CA VAL A 311 -18.68 3.23 -20.73
C VAL A 311 -18.99 4.72 -20.97
N GLU A 312 -20.26 5.13 -20.94
CA GLU A 312 -20.68 6.53 -21.08
C GLU A 312 -20.07 7.45 -20.00
N ALA A 313 -19.76 6.88 -18.83
CA ALA A 313 -19.08 7.59 -17.74
C ALA A 313 -17.55 7.65 -17.89
N GLY A 314 -16.97 7.11 -18.97
CA GLY A 314 -15.53 7.16 -19.27
C GLY A 314 -14.72 5.99 -18.70
N ASN A 315 -15.35 4.94 -18.18
CA ASN A 315 -14.64 3.75 -17.69
C ASN A 315 -14.28 2.80 -18.84
N THR A 316 -13.20 2.04 -18.66
CA THR A 316 -12.87 0.91 -19.53
C THR A 316 -13.66 -0.31 -19.06
N VAL A 317 -14.62 -0.80 -19.84
CA VAL A 317 -15.44 -1.96 -19.47
C VAL A 317 -14.99 -3.21 -20.20
N LEU A 318 -14.41 -4.17 -19.48
CA LEU A 318 -13.98 -5.45 -20.02
C LEU A 318 -15.10 -6.49 -19.93
N THR A 319 -15.18 -7.40 -20.90
CA THR A 319 -16.11 -8.54 -20.86
C THR A 319 -15.50 -9.75 -21.56
N ASN A 320 -15.96 -10.95 -21.23
CA ASN A 320 -15.58 -12.17 -21.92
C ASN A 320 -16.83 -12.79 -22.61
N PRO A 321 -16.86 -12.84 -23.96
CA PRO A 321 -18.00 -13.39 -24.70
C PRO A 321 -17.89 -14.89 -25.00
N GLU A 322 -16.85 -15.60 -24.51
CA GLU A 322 -16.63 -17.02 -24.80
C GLU A 322 -17.84 -17.85 -24.35
N GLY A 323 -18.28 -18.78 -25.21
CA GLY A 323 -19.45 -19.62 -24.94
C GLY A 323 -20.81 -18.90 -24.91
N ARG A 324 -20.88 -17.61 -25.24
CA ARG A 324 -22.15 -16.84 -25.29
C ARG A 324 -22.81 -16.89 -26.67
N SER A 325 -24.07 -16.47 -26.76
CA SER A 325 -24.80 -16.34 -28.03
C SER A 325 -24.40 -15.09 -28.81
N ASP A 326 -24.64 -15.06 -30.12
CA ASP A 326 -24.40 -13.87 -30.97
C ASP A 326 -25.17 -12.64 -30.48
N ALA A 327 -26.41 -12.83 -30.00
CA ALA A 327 -27.21 -11.76 -29.41
C ALA A 327 -26.59 -11.18 -28.11
N THR A 328 -25.80 -11.97 -27.38
CA THR A 328 -25.07 -11.45 -26.21
C THR A 328 -23.81 -10.71 -26.65
N ARG A 329 -23.11 -11.20 -27.67
CA ARG A 329 -21.95 -10.54 -28.27
C ARG A 329 -22.30 -9.18 -28.88
N SER A 330 -23.39 -9.08 -29.65
CA SER A 330 -23.78 -7.81 -30.27
C SER A 330 -24.18 -6.79 -29.20
N ARG A 331 -24.95 -7.19 -28.17
CA ARG A 331 -25.27 -6.29 -27.05
C ARG A 331 -24.04 -5.79 -26.30
N ALA A 332 -23.02 -6.62 -26.11
CA ALA A 332 -21.78 -6.21 -25.49
C ALA A 332 -21.04 -5.16 -26.33
N ALA A 333 -20.91 -5.41 -27.64
CA ALA A 333 -20.26 -4.49 -28.57
C ALA A 333 -21.03 -3.16 -28.69
N GLU A 334 -22.35 -3.20 -28.80
CA GLU A 334 -23.22 -2.01 -28.87
C GLU A 334 -23.22 -1.18 -27.58
N ALA A 335 -22.88 -1.81 -26.44
CA ALA A 335 -22.69 -1.14 -25.16
C ALA A 335 -21.27 -0.53 -25.01
N GLY A 336 -20.38 -0.76 -25.98
CA GLY A 336 -18.99 -0.27 -25.95
C GLY A 336 -18.06 -1.09 -25.06
N MET A 337 -18.45 -2.32 -24.68
CA MET A 337 -17.58 -3.18 -23.86
C MET A 337 -16.48 -3.84 -24.71
N ILE A 338 -15.31 -4.00 -24.12
CA ILE A 338 -14.12 -4.54 -24.76
C ILE A 338 -13.98 -6.02 -24.44
N ASN A 339 -13.84 -6.84 -25.47
CA ASN A 339 -13.59 -8.27 -25.31
C ASN A 339 -12.17 -8.48 -24.76
N ALA A 340 -12.05 -9.25 -23.68
CA ALA A 340 -10.79 -9.56 -23.03
C ALA A 340 -10.73 -11.03 -22.62
N SER A 341 -9.51 -11.58 -22.59
CA SER A 341 -9.28 -12.92 -22.06
C SER A 341 -9.58 -12.97 -20.55
N TRP A 342 -9.80 -14.16 -20.00
CA TRP A 342 -9.96 -14.29 -18.55
C TRP A 342 -8.71 -13.78 -17.81
N ALA A 343 -7.52 -14.11 -18.30
CA ALA A 343 -6.25 -13.60 -17.77
C ALA A 343 -6.20 -12.06 -17.75
N ASP A 344 -6.57 -11.40 -18.84
CA ASP A 344 -6.63 -9.93 -18.91
C ASP A 344 -7.66 -9.35 -17.95
N ILE A 345 -8.85 -9.95 -17.85
CA ILE A 345 -9.90 -9.47 -16.95
C ILE A 345 -9.41 -9.51 -15.52
N VAL A 346 -8.87 -10.64 -15.09
CA VAL A 346 -8.44 -10.81 -13.72
C VAL A 346 -7.23 -9.89 -13.44
N GLN A 347 -6.30 -9.73 -14.40
CA GLN A 347 -5.13 -8.87 -14.27
C GLN A 347 -5.47 -7.37 -14.29
N LYS A 348 -6.37 -6.91 -15.17
CA LYS A 348 -6.60 -5.49 -15.49
C LYS A 348 -7.86 -4.88 -14.89
N ALA A 349 -8.85 -5.66 -14.45
CA ALA A 349 -10.02 -5.10 -13.77
C ALA A 349 -9.76 -4.77 -12.29
N ASP A 350 -10.23 -3.59 -11.86
CA ASP A 350 -10.27 -3.18 -10.45
C ASP A 350 -11.49 -3.80 -9.75
N ILE A 351 -12.62 -3.84 -10.46
CA ILE A 351 -13.88 -4.46 -10.02
C ILE A 351 -14.40 -5.40 -11.11
N LEU A 352 -14.83 -6.59 -10.73
CA LEU A 352 -15.59 -7.53 -11.55
C LEU A 352 -17.04 -7.60 -11.06
N LEU A 353 -17.96 -7.15 -11.90
CA LEU A 353 -19.41 -7.24 -11.71
C LEU A 353 -19.94 -8.54 -12.30
N SER A 354 -20.40 -9.44 -11.44
CA SER A 354 -21.09 -10.66 -11.83
C SER A 354 -22.58 -10.37 -12.01
N ILE A 355 -23.04 -10.28 -13.26
CA ILE A 355 -24.45 -10.03 -13.63
C ILE A 355 -24.93 -11.15 -14.56
N VAL A 356 -24.84 -12.37 -14.07
CA VAL A 356 -25.17 -13.62 -14.75
C VAL A 356 -26.52 -14.17 -14.27
N PRO A 357 -27.10 -15.16 -14.97
CA PRO A 357 -28.21 -15.93 -14.43
C PRO A 357 -27.83 -16.58 -13.08
N PRO A 358 -28.72 -16.66 -12.07
CA PRO A 358 -28.40 -17.19 -10.74
C PRO A 358 -27.74 -18.57 -10.73
N ARG A 359 -28.13 -19.46 -11.65
CA ARG A 359 -27.55 -20.81 -11.81
C ARG A 359 -26.07 -20.81 -12.21
N ASP A 360 -25.58 -19.73 -12.80
CA ASP A 360 -24.22 -19.63 -13.35
C ASP A 360 -23.26 -18.93 -12.34
N ALA A 361 -23.79 -18.33 -11.27
CA ALA A 361 -23.02 -17.51 -10.32
C ALA A 361 -21.85 -18.26 -9.67
N VAL A 362 -22.12 -19.45 -9.12
CA VAL A 362 -21.09 -20.30 -8.48
C VAL A 362 -20.05 -20.77 -9.50
N ALA A 363 -20.48 -21.10 -10.73
CA ALA A 363 -19.57 -21.54 -11.78
C ALA A 363 -18.63 -20.40 -12.22
N LEU A 364 -19.14 -19.17 -12.32
CA LEU A 364 -18.35 -17.99 -12.59
C LEU A 364 -17.35 -17.71 -11.46
N ALA A 365 -17.77 -17.78 -10.19
CA ALA A 365 -16.89 -17.58 -9.06
C ALA A 365 -15.71 -18.57 -9.07
N LYS A 366 -15.98 -19.86 -9.31
CA LYS A 366 -14.93 -20.89 -9.47
C LYS A 366 -14.00 -20.61 -10.64
N ARG A 367 -14.53 -20.12 -11.77
CA ARG A 367 -13.72 -19.73 -12.93
C ARG A 367 -12.77 -18.59 -12.57
N VAL A 368 -13.28 -17.54 -11.94
CA VAL A 368 -12.47 -16.40 -11.49
C VAL A 368 -11.41 -16.84 -10.48
N LEU A 369 -11.78 -17.68 -9.51
CA LEU A 369 -10.84 -18.25 -8.55
C LEU A 369 -9.69 -18.98 -9.27
N ASN A 370 -9.99 -19.90 -10.19
CA ASN A 370 -8.96 -20.62 -10.93
C ASN A 370 -7.98 -19.69 -11.67
N GLU A 371 -8.52 -18.67 -12.34
CA GLU A 371 -7.73 -17.69 -13.11
C GLU A 371 -6.88 -16.80 -12.19
N VAL A 372 -7.42 -16.41 -11.03
CA VAL A 372 -6.69 -15.66 -10.00
C VAL A 372 -5.57 -16.51 -9.38
N THR A 373 -5.83 -17.78 -9.07
CA THR A 373 -4.85 -18.71 -8.50
C THR A 373 -3.75 -19.06 -9.49
N SER A 374 -4.04 -19.07 -10.80
CA SER A 374 -3.04 -19.31 -11.85
C SER A 374 -2.14 -18.11 -12.16
N ARG A 375 -2.38 -16.93 -11.55
CA ARG A 375 -1.54 -15.76 -11.81
C ARG A 375 -0.14 -15.91 -11.20
N PRO A 376 0.92 -15.43 -11.90
CA PRO A 376 2.24 -15.28 -11.28
C PRO A 376 2.13 -14.44 -10.00
N THR A 377 2.81 -14.89 -8.95
CA THR A 377 2.71 -14.33 -7.59
C THR A 377 3.03 -12.83 -7.53
N ALA A 378 3.85 -12.33 -8.48
CA ALA A 378 4.30 -10.95 -8.62
C ALA A 378 3.21 -9.92 -8.96
N GLU A 379 2.03 -10.33 -9.46
CA GLU A 379 0.98 -9.44 -9.98
C GLU A 379 -0.35 -9.49 -9.19
N LYS A 380 -0.31 -9.93 -7.94
CA LYS A 380 -1.49 -10.17 -7.10
C LYS A 380 -2.09 -8.89 -6.50
N ARG A 381 -2.52 -7.94 -7.33
CA ARG A 381 -3.47 -6.93 -6.86
C ARG A 381 -4.83 -7.58 -6.56
N PRO A 382 -5.44 -7.32 -5.39
CA PRO A 382 -6.71 -7.93 -5.04
C PRO A 382 -7.81 -7.45 -6.00
N LEU A 383 -8.49 -8.40 -6.65
CA LEU A 383 -9.65 -8.11 -7.50
C LEU A 383 -10.90 -8.00 -6.63
N ILE A 384 -11.66 -6.92 -6.77
CA ILE A 384 -12.99 -6.86 -6.13
C ILE A 384 -13.98 -7.66 -6.98
N PHE A 385 -14.52 -8.75 -6.45
CA PHE A 385 -15.59 -9.51 -7.07
C PHE A 385 -16.93 -9.14 -6.42
N ALA A 386 -17.80 -8.43 -7.14
CA ALA A 386 -19.14 -8.11 -6.68
C ALA A 386 -20.15 -9.06 -7.32
N ASP A 387 -20.74 -9.95 -6.51
CA ASP A 387 -21.85 -10.78 -6.97
C ASP A 387 -23.13 -9.95 -7.00
N CYS A 388 -23.59 -9.52 -8.18
CA CYS A 388 -24.79 -8.70 -8.33
C CYS A 388 -26.02 -9.54 -8.75
N ASN A 389 -25.95 -10.86 -8.58
CA ASN A 389 -26.97 -11.79 -9.09
C ASN A 389 -28.17 -11.90 -8.14
N ALA A 390 -29.29 -12.42 -8.64
CA ALA A 390 -30.46 -12.72 -7.82
C ALA A 390 -30.33 -14.11 -7.17
N ILE A 391 -29.40 -14.26 -6.23
CA ILE A 391 -29.13 -15.50 -5.48
C ILE A 391 -29.55 -15.36 -4.00
N ASN A 392 -29.65 -16.47 -3.28
CA ASN A 392 -30.00 -16.48 -1.86
C ASN A 392 -28.76 -16.33 -0.96
N VAL A 393 -28.98 -16.02 0.32
CA VAL A 393 -27.92 -15.81 1.32
C VAL A 393 -26.95 -16.99 1.40
N ASP A 394 -27.46 -18.23 1.40
CA ASP A 394 -26.61 -19.43 1.49
C ASP A 394 -25.67 -19.56 0.28
N THR A 395 -26.15 -19.23 -0.92
CA THR A 395 -25.34 -19.27 -2.15
C THR A 395 -24.27 -18.19 -2.12
N VAL A 396 -24.61 -16.97 -1.69
CA VAL A 396 -23.63 -15.87 -1.54
C VAL A 396 -22.54 -16.25 -0.55
N LYS A 397 -22.91 -16.78 0.62
CA LYS A 397 -21.94 -17.23 1.63
C LYS A 397 -21.06 -18.38 1.12
N THR A 398 -21.62 -19.26 0.30
CA THR A 398 -20.86 -20.30 -0.40
C THR A 398 -19.83 -19.68 -1.35
N ILE A 399 -20.22 -18.67 -2.13
CA ILE A 399 -19.31 -17.98 -3.06
C ILE A 399 -18.24 -17.21 -2.30
N ALA A 400 -18.60 -16.48 -1.24
CA ALA A 400 -17.66 -15.79 -0.36
C ALA A 400 -16.60 -16.75 0.20
N GLY A 401 -17.03 -17.93 0.66
CA GLY A 401 -16.13 -18.98 1.15
C GLY A 401 -15.16 -19.52 0.10
N LEU A 402 -15.47 -19.45 -1.20
CA LEU A 402 -14.53 -19.82 -2.27
C LEU A 402 -13.34 -18.85 -2.36
N PHE A 403 -13.51 -17.61 -1.92
CA PHE A 403 -12.50 -16.56 -2.03
C PHE A 403 -11.71 -16.31 -0.74
N ALA A 404 -11.99 -17.04 0.35
CA ALA A 404 -11.39 -16.81 1.67
C ALA A 404 -9.85 -16.77 1.66
N ASP A 405 -9.22 -17.65 0.86
CA ASP A 405 -7.76 -17.78 0.73
C ASP A 405 -7.21 -17.24 -0.61
N ALA A 406 -8.03 -16.47 -1.35
CA ALA A 406 -7.69 -15.95 -2.66
C ALA A 406 -7.38 -14.46 -2.62
N ALA A 407 -6.63 -13.96 -3.61
CA ALA A 407 -6.43 -12.52 -3.81
C ALA A 407 -7.68 -11.86 -4.45
N VAL A 408 -8.85 -12.08 -3.83
CA VAL A 408 -10.16 -11.58 -4.27
C VAL A 408 -10.91 -11.05 -3.06
N VAL A 409 -11.34 -9.80 -3.11
CA VAL A 409 -12.26 -9.23 -2.12
C VAL A 409 -13.68 -9.47 -2.61
N PHE A 410 -14.48 -10.18 -1.82
CA PHE A 410 -15.85 -10.52 -2.20
C PHE A 410 -16.85 -9.50 -1.66
N LEU A 411 -17.71 -8.97 -2.53
CA LEU A 411 -18.85 -8.14 -2.17
C LEU A 411 -20.15 -8.86 -2.52
N ASP A 412 -21.07 -8.97 -1.56
CA ASP A 412 -22.46 -9.36 -1.80
C ASP A 412 -23.21 -8.16 -2.35
N GLY A 413 -23.60 -8.22 -3.62
CA GLY A 413 -24.30 -7.15 -4.32
C GLY A 413 -25.73 -7.54 -4.70
N CYS A 414 -26.58 -6.54 -4.89
CA CYS A 414 -27.83 -6.76 -5.60
C CYS A 414 -28.26 -5.54 -6.40
N ILE A 415 -29.00 -5.78 -7.49
CA ILE A 415 -29.56 -4.71 -8.33
C ILE A 415 -31.06 -4.67 -8.11
N ILE A 416 -31.59 -3.56 -7.58
CA ILE A 416 -33.03 -3.31 -7.46
C ILE A 416 -33.45 -2.29 -8.53
N GLY A 417 -34.34 -2.72 -9.42
CA GLY A 417 -34.80 -1.94 -10.57
C GLY A 417 -34.70 -2.71 -11.88
N GLY A 418 -35.18 -2.09 -12.97
CA GLY A 418 -35.00 -2.57 -14.33
C GLY A 418 -33.63 -2.18 -14.91
N PRO A 419 -33.30 -2.62 -16.13
CA PRO A 419 -32.10 -2.17 -16.84
C PRO A 419 -32.06 -0.63 -16.97
N PRO A 420 -30.89 0.02 -16.85
CA PRO A 420 -30.76 1.44 -17.12
C PRO A 420 -31.31 1.81 -18.51
N SER A 421 -32.11 2.86 -18.59
CA SER A 421 -32.68 3.34 -19.87
C SER A 421 -33.02 4.84 -19.81
N GLY A 422 -32.45 5.65 -20.70
CA GLY A 422 -32.62 7.11 -20.66
C GLY A 422 -32.19 7.67 -19.30
N ASN A 423 -33.11 8.36 -18.61
CA ASN A 423 -32.89 8.92 -17.28
C ASN A 423 -33.17 7.93 -16.13
N TYR A 424 -33.68 6.73 -16.43
CA TYR A 424 -33.92 5.70 -15.43
C TYR A 424 -32.64 4.94 -15.11
N VAL A 425 -32.31 4.83 -13.83
CA VAL A 425 -31.17 4.05 -13.33
C VAL A 425 -31.60 3.16 -12.15
N PRO A 426 -31.14 1.89 -12.11
CA PRO A 426 -31.36 1.01 -10.97
C PRO A 426 -30.55 1.46 -9.76
N THR A 427 -30.85 0.86 -8.61
CA THR A 427 -30.01 1.01 -7.41
C THR A 427 -29.26 -0.29 -7.15
N PHE A 428 -27.93 -0.18 -7.10
CA PHE A 428 -27.04 -1.22 -6.63
C PHE A 428 -26.94 -1.11 -5.11
N TYR A 429 -27.18 -2.21 -4.43
CA TYR A 429 -26.86 -2.37 -3.01
C TYR A 429 -25.67 -3.30 -2.89
N ALA A 430 -24.80 -3.07 -1.93
CA ALA A 430 -23.71 -3.97 -1.63
C ALA A 430 -23.46 -4.07 -0.12
N SER A 431 -23.06 -5.25 0.34
CA SER A 431 -22.59 -5.57 1.69
C SER A 431 -21.30 -6.38 1.57
N ALA A 432 -20.46 -6.31 2.60
CA ALA A 432 -19.18 -7.01 2.63
C ALA A 432 -18.91 -7.50 4.05
N ASP A 433 -17.90 -8.34 4.20
CA ASP A 433 -17.30 -8.64 5.51
C ASP A 433 -16.81 -7.31 6.13
N PRO A 434 -16.99 -7.06 7.44
CA PRO A 434 -16.53 -5.85 8.09
C PRO A 434 -15.07 -5.46 7.80
N LYS A 435 -14.18 -6.44 7.57
CA LYS A 435 -12.77 -6.18 7.22
C LYS A 435 -12.60 -5.53 5.83
N ASP A 436 -13.57 -5.73 4.94
CA ASP A 436 -13.55 -5.32 3.53
C ASP A 436 -14.35 -4.00 3.29
N GLU A 437 -14.69 -3.27 4.35
CA GLU A 437 -15.37 -1.97 4.28
C GLU A 437 -14.69 -0.94 3.32
N PRO A 438 -13.34 -0.86 3.23
CA PRO A 438 -12.69 0.04 2.28
C PRO A 438 -13.03 -0.29 0.81
N SER A 439 -13.06 -1.58 0.45
CA SER A 439 -13.43 -2.03 -0.89
C SER A 439 -14.91 -1.80 -1.19
N LEU A 440 -15.76 -1.89 -0.17
CA LEU A 440 -17.18 -1.55 -0.26
C LEU A 440 -17.39 -0.05 -0.58
N LYS A 441 -16.63 0.85 0.06
CA LYS A 441 -16.62 2.29 -0.26
C LYS A 441 -16.06 2.58 -1.66
N GLN A 442 -15.03 1.85 -2.07
CA GLN A 442 -14.47 1.95 -3.43
C GLN A 442 -15.52 1.58 -4.49
N PHE A 443 -16.25 0.49 -4.28
CA PHE A 443 -17.37 0.09 -5.13
C PHE A 443 -18.44 1.18 -5.23
N GLU A 444 -18.85 1.76 -4.09
CA GLU A 444 -19.82 2.86 -4.07
C GLU A 444 -19.34 4.07 -4.87
N GLY A 445 -18.06 4.44 -4.71
CA GLY A 445 -17.43 5.54 -5.42
C GLY A 445 -17.42 5.33 -6.93
N ILE A 446 -17.01 4.15 -7.41
CA ILE A 446 -16.90 3.84 -8.84
C ILE A 446 -18.28 3.77 -9.50
N ILE A 447 -19.21 3.02 -8.90
CA ILE A 447 -20.56 2.84 -9.46
C ILE A 447 -21.36 4.15 -9.36
N GLY A 448 -21.27 4.85 -8.23
CA GLY A 448 -21.92 6.14 -7.98
C GLY A 448 -21.49 7.22 -8.97
N LYS A 449 -20.17 7.36 -9.19
CA LYS A 449 -19.62 8.32 -10.17
C LYS A 449 -20.00 7.98 -11.61
N SER A 450 -20.32 6.72 -11.89
CA SER A 450 -20.78 6.27 -13.21
C SER A 450 -22.25 6.60 -13.51
N GLY A 451 -22.90 7.41 -12.66
CA GLY A 451 -24.31 7.80 -12.82
C GLY A 451 -25.31 6.70 -12.46
N ILE A 452 -24.84 5.61 -11.84
CA ILE A 452 -25.68 4.54 -11.30
C ILE A 452 -25.85 4.79 -9.79
N LYS A 453 -27.04 4.58 -9.23
CA LYS A 453 -27.23 4.71 -7.78
C LYS A 453 -26.55 3.53 -7.09
N ALA A 454 -25.57 3.78 -6.24
CA ALA A 454 -24.97 2.79 -5.36
C ALA A 454 -25.31 3.12 -3.90
N ARG A 455 -25.59 2.11 -3.09
CA ARG A 455 -25.82 2.22 -1.65
C ARG A 455 -25.14 1.06 -0.95
N VAL A 456 -24.28 1.35 0.01
CA VAL A 456 -23.64 0.32 0.81
C VAL A 456 -24.42 0.05 2.08
N LEU A 457 -24.51 -1.22 2.47
CA LEU A 457 -25.07 -1.68 3.74
C LEU A 457 -23.89 -1.86 4.69
N ASN A 458 -23.75 -0.97 5.65
CA ASN A 458 -22.66 -0.92 6.62
C ASN A 458 -23.19 -0.58 8.02
N GLY A 459 -22.35 -0.77 9.04
CA GLY A 459 -22.67 -0.54 10.45
C GLY A 459 -22.70 -1.82 11.28
N ASP A 460 -23.05 -1.69 12.55
CA ASP A 460 -23.03 -2.79 13.52
C ASP A 460 -23.96 -3.94 13.08
N GLY A 461 -23.38 -5.11 12.83
CA GLY A 461 -24.10 -6.30 12.41
C GLY A 461 -24.29 -6.46 10.89
N ALA A 462 -23.79 -5.52 10.07
CA ALA A 462 -23.79 -5.67 8.63
C ALA A 462 -22.73 -6.69 8.17
N ASP A 463 -23.10 -7.62 7.29
CA ASP A 463 -22.22 -8.70 6.82
C ASP A 463 -22.64 -9.21 5.43
N ILE A 464 -21.82 -10.10 4.87
CA ILE A 464 -22.10 -10.85 3.64
C ILE A 464 -23.45 -11.57 3.76
N GLY A 465 -24.35 -11.26 2.83
CA GLY A 465 -25.71 -11.80 2.76
C GLY A 465 -26.79 -10.75 2.91
N ASP A 466 -26.48 -9.56 3.45
CA ASP A 466 -27.47 -8.52 3.70
C ASP A 466 -28.05 -7.91 2.42
N ALA A 467 -27.21 -7.66 1.41
CA ALA A 467 -27.69 -7.15 0.12
C ALA A 467 -28.61 -8.19 -0.56
N SER A 468 -28.24 -9.46 -0.49
CA SER A 468 -29.08 -10.55 -0.99
C SER A 468 -30.37 -10.75 -0.19
N ALA A 469 -30.33 -10.63 1.14
CA ALA A 469 -31.52 -10.67 2.00
C ALA A 469 -32.49 -9.51 1.70
N LEU A 470 -31.95 -8.31 1.48
CA LEU A 470 -32.72 -7.14 1.04
C LEU A 470 -33.39 -7.41 -0.32
N LYS A 471 -32.65 -7.96 -1.28
CA LYS A 471 -33.18 -8.31 -2.60
C LYS A 471 -34.29 -9.35 -2.53
N MET A 472 -34.09 -10.39 -1.72
CA MET A 472 -35.10 -11.42 -1.47
C MET A 472 -36.36 -10.83 -0.87
N SER A 473 -36.24 -9.96 0.13
CA SER A 473 -37.36 -9.28 0.78
C SER A 473 -38.13 -8.40 -0.22
N TYR A 474 -37.41 -7.60 -1.03
CA TYR A 474 -38.02 -6.78 -2.07
C TYR A 474 -38.73 -7.61 -3.15
N ALA A 475 -38.12 -8.70 -3.60
CA ALA A 475 -38.70 -9.59 -4.60
C ALA A 475 -39.93 -10.33 -4.04
N GLY A 476 -39.87 -10.80 -2.79
CA GLY A 476 -40.98 -11.43 -2.08
C GLY A 476 -42.18 -10.50 -1.94
N LEU A 477 -41.95 -9.23 -1.58
CA LEU A 477 -43.01 -8.22 -1.52
C LEU A 477 -43.57 -7.93 -2.91
N SER A 478 -42.73 -7.49 -3.84
CA SER A 478 -43.20 -7.04 -5.17
C SER A 478 -43.88 -8.16 -5.96
N LYS A 479 -43.24 -9.34 -6.08
CA LYS A 479 -43.79 -10.46 -6.86
C LYS A 479 -44.82 -11.26 -6.08
N GLY A 480 -44.65 -11.41 -4.77
CA GLY A 480 -45.58 -12.15 -3.93
C GLY A 480 -46.92 -11.45 -3.80
N ILE A 481 -46.93 -10.12 -3.62
CA ILE A 481 -48.18 -9.33 -3.61
C ILE A 481 -48.87 -9.41 -4.98
N THR A 482 -48.13 -9.25 -6.09
CA THR A 482 -48.70 -9.41 -7.43
C THR A 482 -49.26 -10.81 -7.64
N GLY A 483 -48.53 -11.85 -7.24
CA GLY A 483 -48.99 -13.24 -7.32
C GLY A 483 -50.28 -13.45 -6.52
N LEU A 484 -50.30 -13.01 -5.26
CA LEU A 484 -51.46 -13.11 -4.38
C LEU A 484 -52.69 -12.40 -4.98
N PHE A 485 -52.54 -11.15 -5.42
CA PHE A 485 -53.63 -10.42 -6.06
C PHE A 485 -54.09 -11.06 -7.36
N THR A 486 -53.15 -11.56 -8.18
CA THR A 486 -53.49 -12.27 -9.42
C THR A 486 -54.28 -13.54 -9.11
N THR A 487 -53.87 -14.32 -8.11
CA THR A 487 -54.58 -15.53 -7.67
C THR A 487 -55.98 -15.21 -7.14
N ILE A 488 -56.15 -14.14 -6.36
CA ILE A 488 -57.46 -13.69 -5.88
C ILE A 488 -58.36 -13.31 -7.07
N ILE A 489 -57.85 -12.52 -8.02
CA ILE A 489 -58.60 -12.12 -9.23
C ILE A 489 -59.00 -13.36 -10.03
N LEU A 490 -58.06 -14.25 -10.33
CA LEU A 490 -58.31 -15.49 -11.07
C LEU A 490 -59.33 -16.39 -10.35
N GLY A 491 -59.27 -16.48 -9.01
CA GLY A 491 -60.18 -17.29 -8.20
C GLY A 491 -61.60 -16.72 -8.08
N THR A 492 -61.79 -15.42 -8.32
CA THR A 492 -63.11 -14.76 -8.32
C THR A 492 -63.77 -14.70 -9.70
N MET A 493 -63.06 -15.09 -10.76
CA MET A 493 -63.66 -15.16 -12.09
C MET A 493 -64.66 -16.34 -12.14
N PRO A 494 -65.93 -16.09 -12.53
CA PRO A 494 -66.92 -17.17 -12.61
C PRO A 494 -66.44 -18.24 -13.59
N SER A 495 -66.57 -19.51 -13.20
CA SER A 495 -66.35 -20.67 -14.04
C SER A 495 -67.26 -20.58 -15.27
N ARG A 496 -66.76 -19.97 -16.35
CA ARG A 496 -67.36 -20.12 -17.67
C ARG A 496 -67.05 -21.54 -18.12
N GLU A 497 -68.04 -22.40 -17.98
CA GLU A 497 -68.12 -23.66 -18.72
C GLU A 497 -67.78 -23.35 -20.19
N PHE A 498 -66.69 -23.94 -20.67
CA PHE A 498 -66.45 -24.09 -22.10
C PHE A 498 -67.36 -25.21 -22.60
N GLU A 499 -68.66 -24.92 -22.77
CA GLU A 499 -69.53 -25.74 -23.61
C GLU A 499 -69.46 -25.21 -25.05
N THR A 500 -68.58 -25.84 -25.84
CA THR A 500 -68.65 -26.15 -27.28
C THR A 500 -67.20 -26.50 -27.69
N PHE A 501 -66.79 -27.74 -27.94
CA PHE A 501 -67.49 -29.00 -28.27
C PHE A 501 -66.96 -30.17 -27.44
#